data_AF-A0A534CZY9-F1
#
_entry.id   AF-A0A534CZY9-F1
#
_cell.length_a   1.000
_cell.length_b   1.000
_cell.length_c   1.000
_cell.angle_alpha   90.00
_cell.angle_beta   90.00
_cell.angle_gamma   90.00
#
_symmetry.space_group_name_H-M   'P 1'
#
loop_
_entity.id
_entity.type
_entity.pdbx_description
1 polymer ?
#
loop_
_entity_poly.entity_id
_entity_poly.type
_entity_poly.pdbx_seq_one_letter_code
_entity_poly.pdbx_strand_id
1 'polypeptide(L)'
;MHTRLLTLILIAAGLSACATRAALPPGAPPSAESPTGTAQPEPPIPGQAVPAPPEQPAPGAPRQFHLGPAASALVTQARTQAGGGEYGQAAATLERALRIEPGNPLLWIELGRVRLSENNAAQAEAMGRKALALATADAGAQAAAWHLIADSLHSRGRDPEAAEAEGRAGALAPR
;
A
#
# COMPACT_ATOMS: atom_id res chain seq x y z
N MET A 1 40.29 20.73 -19.95
CA MET A 1 40.19 22.20 -19.85
C MET A 1 39.76 22.75 -21.20
N HIS A 2 38.63 23.47 -21.19
CA HIS A 2 38.17 24.40 -22.24
C HIS A 2 37.73 23.85 -23.60
N THR A 3 36.58 23.18 -23.63
CA THR A 3 35.73 23.31 -24.82
C THR A 3 34.24 23.24 -24.46
N ARG A 4 33.58 24.40 -24.60
CA ARG A 4 32.14 24.61 -24.83
C ARG A 4 31.22 24.74 -23.61
N LEU A 5 31.65 25.56 -22.66
CA LEU A 5 30.78 26.48 -21.93
C LEU A 5 30.45 27.68 -22.85
N LEU A 6 29.55 27.54 -23.84
CA LEU A 6 29.01 28.68 -24.63
C LEU A 6 27.94 28.22 -25.65
N THR A 7 26.72 28.00 -25.18
CA THR A 7 25.48 28.25 -25.96
C THR A 7 24.31 28.33 -24.98
N LEU A 8 24.40 29.34 -24.11
CA LEU A 8 23.26 29.93 -23.44
C LEU A 8 22.80 31.07 -24.35
N ILE A 9 21.47 31.26 -24.47
CA ILE A 9 20.74 32.43 -24.97
C ILE A 9 20.02 32.24 -26.32
N LEU A 10 18.74 32.65 -26.32
CA LEU A 10 17.72 32.73 -27.39
C LEU A 10 16.94 31.41 -27.59
N ILE A 11 15.62 31.34 -27.41
CA ILE A 11 14.58 32.27 -27.85
C ILE A 11 13.40 32.27 -26.85
N ALA A 12 13.06 33.46 -26.39
CA ALA A 12 11.78 33.78 -25.78
C ALA A 12 10.72 34.03 -26.87
N ALA A 13 9.45 33.83 -26.49
CA ALA A 13 8.23 34.44 -27.02
C ALA A 13 7.34 33.63 -27.98
N GLY A 14 6.06 33.56 -27.57
CA GLY A 14 4.88 33.44 -28.43
C GLY A 14 4.37 32.01 -28.64
N LEU A 15 3.07 31.70 -28.70
CA LEU A 15 1.85 32.49 -28.59
C LEU A 15 0.76 31.55 -28.05
N SER A 16 -0.07 32.09 -27.15
CA SER A 16 -1.54 32.01 -27.16
C SER A 16 -2.18 31.01 -28.15
N ALA A 17 -2.86 30.00 -27.61
CA ALA A 17 -3.98 29.34 -28.29
C ALA A 17 -5.05 28.94 -27.26
N CYS A 18 -5.82 29.93 -26.80
CA CYS A 18 -7.18 29.70 -26.34
C CYS A 18 -8.07 29.57 -27.59
N ALA A 19 -8.56 28.36 -27.87
CA ALA A 19 -9.72 28.10 -28.72
C ALA A 19 -10.41 26.86 -28.11
N THR A 20 -11.49 27.01 -27.33
CA THR A 20 -12.89 27.10 -27.80
C THR A 20 -13.16 25.93 -28.77
N ARG A 21 -14.02 24.93 -28.51
CA ARG A 21 -15.34 24.89 -27.88
C ARG A 21 -15.77 23.41 -27.87
N ALA A 22 -16.58 22.99 -26.91
CA ALA A 22 -17.78 22.19 -27.19
C ALA A 22 -18.58 22.06 -25.90
N ALA A 23 -19.66 22.84 -25.81
CA ALA A 23 -20.72 22.63 -24.85
C ALA A 23 -21.47 21.36 -25.26
N LEU A 24 -21.39 20.32 -24.43
CA LEU A 24 -22.28 19.18 -24.52
C LEU A 24 -23.66 19.57 -23.94
N PRO A 25 -24.76 19.33 -24.65
CA PRO A 25 -26.10 19.57 -24.13
C PRO A 25 -26.41 18.61 -22.96
N PRO A 26 -27.21 19.03 -21.96
CA PRO A 26 -27.69 18.14 -20.92
C PRO A 26 -28.68 17.15 -21.52
N GLY A 27 -28.22 15.91 -21.73
CA GLY A 27 -29.09 14.77 -21.97
C GLY A 27 -29.90 14.48 -20.72
N ALA A 28 -31.14 14.94 -20.72
CA ALA A 28 -32.13 14.57 -19.71
C ALA A 28 -32.31 13.05 -19.68
N PRO A 29 -32.37 12.41 -18.50
CA PRO A 29 -32.77 11.03 -18.40
C PRO A 29 -34.28 10.90 -18.69
N PRO A 30 -34.73 9.92 -19.51
CA PRO A 30 -36.15 9.60 -19.58
C PRO A 30 -36.62 9.03 -18.23
N SER A 31 -37.73 9.59 -17.76
CA SER A 31 -38.49 9.17 -16.60
C SER A 31 -38.80 7.67 -16.62
N ALA A 32 -38.54 7.05 -15.47
CA ALA A 32 -39.34 6.02 -14.82
C ALA A 32 -40.43 5.31 -15.68
N GLU A 33 -40.10 4.11 -16.14
CA GLU A 33 -41.08 3.03 -16.26
C GLU A 33 -40.86 2.08 -15.07
N SER A 34 -41.72 2.22 -14.06
CA SER A 34 -41.89 1.21 -13.03
C SER A 34 -42.68 0.06 -13.64
N PRO A 35 -42.15 -1.17 -13.73
CA PRO A 35 -43.03 -2.32 -13.91
C PRO A 35 -43.85 -2.46 -12.63
N THR A 36 -45.16 -2.27 -12.77
CA THR A 36 -46.17 -2.68 -11.80
C THR A 36 -46.09 -4.21 -11.66
N GLY A 37 -45.16 -4.65 -10.83
CA GLY A 37 -45.10 -6.01 -10.31
C GLY A 37 -46.07 -6.11 -9.15
N THR A 38 -47.18 -6.80 -9.36
CA THR A 38 -48.16 -7.18 -8.35
C THR A 38 -47.45 -7.96 -7.23
N ALA A 39 -47.04 -7.27 -6.16
CA ALA A 39 -46.46 -7.88 -4.98
C ALA A 39 -47.57 -8.57 -4.18
N GLN A 40 -47.77 -9.85 -4.47
CA GLN A 40 -48.56 -10.75 -3.63
C GLN A 40 -47.77 -11.00 -2.33
N PRO A 41 -48.33 -10.80 -1.14
CA PRO A 41 -47.65 -11.14 0.11
C PRO A 41 -47.54 -12.65 0.24
N GLU A 42 -46.33 -13.18 0.04
CA GLU A 42 -46.01 -14.56 0.41
C GLU A 42 -45.87 -14.64 1.95
N PRO A 43 -46.54 -15.57 2.64
CA PRO A 43 -46.40 -15.73 4.08
C PRO A 43 -44.94 -16.08 4.44
N PRO A 44 -44.41 -15.57 5.56
CA PRO A 44 -43.03 -15.82 5.94
C PRO A 44 -42.83 -17.31 6.24
N ILE A 45 -41.90 -17.94 5.52
CA ILE A 45 -41.43 -19.29 5.80
C ILE A 45 -40.69 -19.24 7.16
N PRO A 46 -41.13 -19.99 8.18
CA PRO A 46 -40.41 -20.05 9.45
C PRO A 46 -39.09 -20.81 9.25
N GLY A 47 -37.96 -20.19 9.56
CA GLY A 47 -36.69 -20.93 9.74
C GLY A 47 -35.45 -20.44 8.98
N GLN A 48 -35.46 -19.28 8.34
CA GLN A 48 -34.19 -18.66 7.96
C GLN A 48 -33.63 -17.89 9.16
N ALA A 49 -32.77 -18.57 9.92
CA ALA A 49 -31.85 -17.91 10.82
C ALA A 49 -31.07 -16.89 10.00
N VAL A 50 -31.33 -15.61 10.25
CA VAL A 50 -30.52 -14.51 9.72
C VAL A 50 -29.07 -14.84 10.10
N PRO A 51 -28.13 -15.01 9.14
CA PRO A 51 -26.73 -15.17 9.51
C PRO A 51 -26.36 -13.94 10.33
N ALA A 52 -25.87 -14.18 11.55
CA ALA A 52 -25.43 -13.11 12.43
C ALA A 52 -24.44 -12.21 11.65
N PRO A 53 -24.55 -10.87 11.77
CA PRO A 53 -23.54 -9.96 11.25
C PRO A 53 -22.14 -10.45 11.71
N PRO A 54 -21.10 -10.39 10.87
CA PRO A 54 -19.78 -10.87 11.24
C PRO A 54 -19.39 -10.23 12.58
N GLU A 55 -19.18 -11.06 13.61
CA GLU A 55 -18.77 -10.62 14.93
C GLU A 55 -17.54 -9.72 14.76
N GLN A 56 -17.74 -8.42 14.99
CA GLN A 56 -16.62 -7.51 15.10
C GLN A 56 -15.76 -8.01 16.26
N PRO A 57 -14.45 -8.25 16.06
CA PRO A 57 -13.58 -8.76 17.11
C PRO A 57 -13.72 -7.88 18.35
N ALA A 58 -13.89 -8.51 19.51
CA ALA A 58 -14.03 -7.82 20.79
C ALA A 58 -12.91 -6.78 20.96
N PRO A 59 -13.22 -5.55 21.43
CA PRO A 59 -12.21 -4.55 21.72
C PRO A 59 -11.18 -5.13 22.71
N GLY A 60 -9.93 -5.30 22.26
CA GLY A 60 -8.82 -5.73 23.12
C GLY A 60 -8.17 -7.07 22.77
N ALA A 61 -8.70 -7.86 21.82
CA ALA A 61 -7.97 -9.02 21.32
C ALA A 61 -6.77 -8.57 20.45
N PRO A 62 -5.57 -9.13 20.64
CA PRO A 62 -4.42 -8.80 19.80
C PRO A 62 -4.73 -9.16 18.34
N ARG A 63 -4.62 -8.18 17.44
CA ARG A 63 -4.75 -8.41 16.01
C ARG A 63 -3.42 -8.95 15.50
N GLN A 64 -3.48 -9.96 14.64
CA GLN A 64 -2.31 -10.49 13.95
C GLN A 64 -2.59 -10.47 12.45
N PHE A 65 -1.73 -9.80 11.69
CA PHE A 65 -1.75 -9.84 10.24
C PHE A 65 -1.01 -11.08 9.77
N HIS A 66 -1.67 -11.88 8.95
CA HIS A 66 -1.06 -12.99 8.22
C HIS A 66 -1.24 -12.77 6.73
N LEU A 67 -0.33 -13.32 5.93
CA LEU A 67 -0.47 -13.34 4.47
C LEU A 67 -1.40 -14.48 4.07
N GLY A 68 -2.34 -14.22 3.17
CA GLY A 68 -3.10 -15.26 2.51
C GLY A 68 -2.22 -16.12 1.58
N PRO A 69 -2.68 -17.31 1.15
CA PRO A 69 -1.86 -18.25 0.37
C PRO A 69 -1.31 -17.68 -0.93
N ALA A 70 -2.09 -16.85 -1.64
CA ALA A 70 -1.64 -16.23 -2.88
C ALA A 70 -0.58 -15.15 -2.63
N ALA A 71 -0.78 -14.32 -1.60
CA ALA A 71 0.18 -13.28 -1.23
C ALA A 71 1.49 -13.88 -0.70
N SER A 72 1.42 -14.95 0.10
CA SER A 72 2.61 -15.64 0.64
C SER A 72 3.44 -16.32 -0.45
N ALA A 73 2.80 -16.90 -1.48
CA ALA A 73 3.49 -17.44 -2.64
C ALA A 73 4.24 -16.33 -3.42
N LEU A 74 3.60 -15.18 -3.63
CA LEU A 74 4.24 -14.03 -4.30
C LEU A 74 5.39 -13.46 -3.47
N VAL A 75 5.26 -13.37 -2.15
CA VAL A 75 6.36 -12.97 -1.26
C VAL A 75 7.53 -13.95 -1.36
N THR A 76 7.26 -15.25 -1.39
CA THR A 76 8.31 -16.27 -1.57
C THR A 76 9.04 -16.07 -2.90
N GLN A 77 8.30 -15.90 -4.00
CA GLN A 77 8.87 -15.60 -5.31
C GLN A 77 9.70 -14.31 -5.30
N ALA A 78 9.20 -13.24 -4.70
CA ALA A 78 9.91 -11.96 -4.62
C ALA A 78 11.21 -12.07 -3.83
N ARG A 79 11.23 -12.83 -2.73
CA ARG A 79 12.45 -13.10 -1.95
C ARG A 79 13.47 -13.88 -2.77
N THR A 80 13.05 -14.86 -3.57
CA THR A 80 13.95 -15.56 -4.50
C THR A 80 14.54 -14.61 -5.53
N GLN A 81 13.72 -13.77 -6.16
CA GLN A 81 14.17 -12.75 -7.12
C GLN A 81 15.17 -11.77 -6.48
N ALA A 82 14.86 -11.26 -5.28
CA ALA A 82 15.75 -10.36 -4.56
C ALA A 82 17.08 -11.04 -4.17
N GLY A 83 17.06 -12.31 -3.77
CA GLY A 83 18.27 -13.10 -3.52
C GLY A 83 19.14 -13.31 -4.76
N GLY A 84 18.54 -13.26 -5.95
CA GLY A 84 19.23 -13.25 -7.24
C GLY A 84 19.69 -11.85 -7.71
N GLY A 85 19.42 -10.78 -6.94
CA GLY A 85 19.71 -9.40 -7.32
C GLY A 85 18.69 -8.78 -8.28
N GLU A 86 17.60 -9.47 -8.58
CA GLU A 86 16.54 -9.04 -9.49
C GLU A 86 15.53 -8.10 -8.79
N TYR A 87 16.02 -7.03 -8.15
CA TYR A 87 15.21 -6.18 -7.26
C TYR A 87 13.98 -5.55 -7.93
N GLY A 88 14.10 -5.14 -9.21
CA GLY A 88 12.96 -4.61 -9.97
C GLY A 88 11.85 -5.64 -10.17
N GLN A 89 12.21 -6.91 -10.43
CA GLN A 89 11.24 -8.00 -10.56
C GLN A 89 10.63 -8.34 -9.20
N ALA A 90 11.45 -8.39 -8.15
CA ALA A 90 10.97 -8.62 -6.78
C ALA A 90 9.93 -7.56 -6.37
N ALA A 91 10.21 -6.28 -6.64
CA ALA A 91 9.27 -5.18 -6.38
C ALA A 91 7.97 -5.34 -7.17
N ALA A 92 8.04 -5.63 -8.47
CA ALA A 92 6.85 -5.86 -9.30
C ALA A 92 6.01 -7.06 -8.81
N THR A 93 6.66 -8.12 -8.34
CA THR A 93 6.00 -9.29 -7.74
C THR A 93 5.29 -8.91 -6.43
N LEU A 94 5.90 -8.07 -5.59
CA LEU A 94 5.28 -7.58 -4.35
C LEU A 94 4.14 -6.59 -4.62
N GLU A 95 4.23 -5.76 -5.66
CA GLU A 95 3.13 -4.90 -6.09
C GLU A 95 1.91 -5.71 -6.56
N ARG A 96 2.13 -6.89 -7.16
CA ARG A 96 1.04 -7.85 -7.43
C ARG A 96 0.43 -8.37 -6.14
N ALA A 97 1.24 -8.72 -5.13
CA ALA A 97 0.73 -9.13 -3.83
C ALA A 97 -0.09 -8.02 -3.16
N LEU A 98 0.36 -6.77 -3.26
CA LEU A 98 -0.35 -5.58 -2.75
C LEU A 98 -1.68 -5.35 -3.46
N ARG A 99 -1.83 -5.74 -4.73
CA ARG A 99 -3.15 -5.74 -5.40
C ARG A 99 -4.11 -6.80 -4.85
N ILE A 100 -3.61 -7.88 -4.27
CA ILE A 100 -4.41 -8.93 -3.64
C ILE A 100 -4.79 -8.52 -2.21
N GLU A 101 -3.83 -8.01 -1.44
CA GLU A 101 -4.02 -7.61 -0.04
C GLU A 101 -3.51 -6.17 0.23
N PRO A 102 -4.23 -5.14 -0.25
CA PRO A 102 -3.74 -3.75 -0.19
C PRO A 102 -3.60 -3.20 1.25
N GLY A 103 -4.33 -3.79 2.20
CA GLY A 103 -4.32 -3.40 3.61
C GLY A 103 -3.36 -4.19 4.49
N ASN A 104 -2.57 -5.11 3.94
CA ASN A 104 -1.68 -5.95 4.74
C ASN A 104 -0.32 -5.26 4.97
N PRO A 105 0.04 -4.87 6.21
CA PRO A 105 1.31 -4.19 6.50
C PRO A 105 2.54 -5.03 6.16
N LEU A 106 2.42 -6.38 6.21
CA LEU A 106 3.55 -7.27 5.94
C LEU A 106 4.07 -7.13 4.51
N LEU A 107 3.20 -6.87 3.54
CA LEU A 107 3.60 -6.69 2.14
C LEU A 107 4.39 -5.39 1.93
N TRP A 108 4.05 -4.34 2.66
CA TRP A 108 4.83 -3.10 2.67
C TRP A 108 6.20 -3.30 3.33
N ILE A 109 6.28 -4.12 4.38
CA ILE A 109 7.56 -4.49 5.00
C ILE A 109 8.45 -5.25 4.01
N GLU A 110 7.92 -6.24 3.30
CA GLU A 110 8.66 -6.98 2.28
C GLU A 110 9.13 -6.07 1.14
N LEU A 111 8.28 -5.15 0.68
CA LEU A 111 8.68 -4.20 -0.36
C LEU A 111 9.81 -3.27 0.12
N GLY A 112 9.74 -2.81 1.37
CA GLY A 112 10.80 -2.03 1.97
C GLY A 112 12.12 -2.78 2.09
N ARG A 113 12.09 -4.07 2.44
CA ARG A 113 13.29 -4.92 2.47
C ARG A 113 13.95 -5.02 1.09
N VAL A 114 13.17 -5.23 0.03
CA VAL A 114 13.68 -5.21 -1.35
C VAL A 114 14.32 -3.87 -1.69
N ARG A 115 13.71 -2.74 -1.29
CA ARG A 115 14.29 -1.40 -1.50
C ARG A 115 15.60 -1.19 -0.74
N LEU A 116 15.75 -1.75 0.47
CA LEU A 116 17.05 -1.73 1.16
C LEU A 116 18.11 -2.52 0.42
N SER A 117 17.78 -3.71 -0.09
CA SER A 117 18.72 -4.51 -0.88
C SER A 117 19.14 -3.81 -2.18
N GLU A 118 18.27 -2.95 -2.73
CA GLU A 118 18.56 -2.06 -3.86
C GLU A 118 19.36 -0.79 -3.46
N ASN A 119 19.80 -0.69 -2.20
CA ASN A 119 20.46 0.50 -1.63
C ASN A 119 19.58 1.77 -1.68
N ASN A 120 18.26 1.60 -1.68
CA ASN A 120 17.27 2.66 -1.74
C ASN A 120 16.57 2.83 -0.39
N ALA A 121 17.36 3.21 0.61
CA ALA A 121 16.92 3.34 1.99
C ALA A 121 15.81 4.39 2.20
N ALA A 122 15.78 5.44 1.38
CA ALA A 122 14.73 6.46 1.48
C ALA A 122 13.34 5.89 1.13
N GLN A 123 13.25 5.04 0.10
CA GLN A 123 11.99 4.37 -0.23
C GLN A 123 11.64 3.31 0.82
N ALA A 124 12.63 2.58 1.32
CA ALA A 124 12.40 1.59 2.38
C ALA A 124 11.80 2.20 3.65
N GLU A 125 12.31 3.36 4.09
CA GLU A 125 11.75 4.11 5.21
C GLU A 125 10.28 4.50 4.97
N ALA A 126 9.96 4.95 3.74
CA ALA A 126 8.59 5.28 3.37
C ALA A 126 7.67 4.04 3.43
N MET A 127 8.15 2.88 2.98
CA MET A 127 7.38 1.62 3.06
C MET A 127 7.20 1.18 4.51
N GLY A 128 8.22 1.31 5.36
CA GLY A 128 8.12 1.04 6.80
C GLY A 128 7.10 1.93 7.49
N ARG A 129 7.07 3.24 7.18
CA ARG A 129 6.04 4.15 7.70
C ARG A 129 4.64 3.78 7.23
N LYS A 130 4.50 3.37 5.97
CA LYS A 130 3.22 2.90 5.42
C LYS A 130 2.74 1.63 6.12
N ALA A 131 3.64 0.67 6.35
CA ALA A 131 3.36 -0.55 7.10
C ALA A 131 2.92 -0.23 8.54
N LEU A 132 3.65 0.66 9.21
CA LEU A 132 3.33 1.07 10.58
C LEU A 132 1.92 1.67 10.69
N ALA A 133 1.52 2.50 9.71
CA ALA A 133 0.17 3.07 9.67
C ALA A 133 -0.94 2.03 9.47
N LEU A 134 -0.63 0.88 8.86
CA LEU A 134 -1.58 -0.21 8.61
C LEU A 134 -1.60 -1.25 9.73
N ALA A 135 -0.49 -1.42 10.45
CA ALA A 135 -0.28 -2.41 11.53
C ALA A 135 -1.06 -2.11 12.82
N THR A 136 -2.27 -1.54 12.72
CA THR A 136 -3.06 -1.15 13.89
C THR A 136 -3.44 -2.37 14.75
N ALA A 137 -3.12 -2.28 16.04
CA ALA A 137 -3.35 -3.33 17.04
C ALA A 137 -2.62 -4.66 16.79
N ASP A 138 -1.59 -4.68 15.93
CA ASP A 138 -0.67 -5.81 15.76
C ASP A 138 0.74 -5.38 16.17
N ALA A 139 1.12 -5.72 17.40
CA ALA A 139 2.43 -5.37 17.94
C ALA A 139 3.58 -6.01 17.15
N GLY A 140 3.40 -7.22 16.59
CA GLY A 140 4.41 -7.90 15.79
C GLY A 140 4.66 -7.18 14.46
N ALA A 141 3.60 -6.83 13.75
CA ALA A 141 3.71 -6.06 12.51
C ALA A 141 4.26 -4.64 12.76
N GLN A 142 3.89 -4.00 13.87
CA GLN A 142 4.46 -2.69 14.27
C GLN A 142 5.96 -2.80 14.57
N ALA A 143 6.39 -3.82 15.32
CA ALA A 143 7.80 -4.05 15.61
C ALA A 143 8.61 -4.28 14.32
N ALA A 144 8.10 -5.12 13.41
CA ALA A 144 8.73 -5.37 12.13
C ALA A 144 8.83 -4.10 11.25
N ALA A 145 7.81 -3.24 11.27
CA ALA A 145 7.84 -1.96 10.58
C ALA A 145 8.88 -0.99 11.18
N TRP A 146 8.99 -0.94 12.52
CA TRP A 146 10.01 -0.15 13.20
C TRP A 146 11.43 -0.62 12.92
N HIS A 147 11.67 -1.94 12.88
CA HIS A 147 12.96 -2.49 12.46
C HIS A 147 13.32 -2.06 11.03
N LEU A 148 12.39 -2.16 10.08
CA LEU A 148 12.63 -1.69 8.72
C LEU A 148 12.98 -0.19 8.66
N ILE A 149 12.31 0.64 9.47
CA ILE A 149 12.63 2.07 9.58
C ILE A 149 14.03 2.26 10.17
N ALA A 150 14.39 1.53 11.22
CA ALA A 150 15.72 1.59 11.82
C ALA A 150 16.82 1.22 10.83
N ASP A 151 16.69 0.08 10.14
CA ASP A 151 17.63 -0.38 9.11
C ASP A 151 17.80 0.68 8.00
N SER A 152 16.70 1.31 7.60
CA SER A 152 16.70 2.39 6.60
C SER A 152 17.41 3.65 7.09
N LEU A 153 17.22 4.03 8.35
CA LEU A 153 17.89 5.18 8.95
C LEU A 153 19.38 4.94 9.13
N HIS A 154 19.76 3.74 9.58
CA HIS A 154 21.16 3.33 9.71
C HIS A 154 21.88 3.35 8.37
N SER A 155 21.28 2.79 7.31
CA SER A 155 21.82 2.84 5.94
C SER A 155 22.04 4.28 5.42
N ARG A 156 21.33 5.26 5.99
CA ARG A 156 21.45 6.69 5.66
C ARG A 156 22.38 7.46 6.60
N GLY A 157 23.03 6.78 7.56
CA GLY A 157 23.90 7.40 8.56
C GLY A 157 23.17 8.20 9.63
N ARG A 158 21.87 7.91 9.86
CA ARG A 158 21.02 8.57 10.86
C ARG A 158 20.90 7.73 12.13
N ASP A 159 22.05 7.34 12.68
CA ASP A 159 22.15 6.36 13.77
C ASP A 159 21.36 6.72 15.04
N PRO A 160 21.29 7.99 15.49
CA PRO A 160 20.47 8.33 16.66
C PRO A 160 18.99 8.02 16.45
N GLU A 161 18.47 8.30 15.26
CA GLU A 161 17.06 8.04 14.93
C GLU A 161 16.80 6.55 14.69
N ALA A 162 17.80 5.82 14.17
CA ALA A 162 17.73 4.37 14.04
C ALA A 162 17.59 3.72 15.42
N ALA A 163 18.42 4.12 16.40
CA ALA A 163 18.34 3.61 17.77
C ALA A 163 16.99 3.91 18.44
N GLU A 164 16.40 5.07 18.19
CA GLU A 164 15.03 5.36 18.66
C GLU A 164 14.00 4.42 18.03
N ALA A 165 14.11 4.13 16.74
CA ALA A 165 13.21 3.21 16.04
C ALA A 165 13.37 1.77 16.57
N GLU A 166 14.60 1.32 16.81
CA GLU A 166 14.89 0.02 17.44
C GLU A 166 14.30 -0.07 18.85
N GLY A 167 14.42 0.99 19.66
CA GLY A 167 13.82 1.06 20.98
C GLY A 167 12.29 0.89 20.94
N ARG A 168 11.63 1.53 19.96
CA ARG A 168 10.19 1.35 19.73
C ARG A 168 9.86 -0.08 19.30
N ALA A 169 10.66 -0.68 18.43
CA ALA A 169 10.47 -2.07 18.02
C ALA A 169 10.59 -3.05 19.20
N GLY A 170 11.62 -2.89 20.04
CA GLY A 170 11.87 -3.74 21.21
C GLY A 170 10.78 -3.62 22.28
N ALA A 171 10.14 -2.46 22.42
CA ALA A 171 9.01 -2.28 23.32
C ALA A 171 7.74 -3.04 22.88
N LEU A 172 7.65 -3.42 21.60
CA LEU A 172 6.50 -4.09 20.99
C LEU A 172 6.73 -5.61 20.80
N ALA A 173 7.98 -6.08 20.85
CA ALA A 173 8.29 -7.50 20.70
C ALA A 173 7.77 -8.32 21.91
N PRO A 174 7.14 -9.48 21.68
CA PRO A 174 6.75 -10.36 22.78
C PRO A 174 8.01 -10.82 23.54
N ARG A 175 7.96 -10.71 24.87
CA ARG A 175 9.02 -11.17 25.79
C ARG A 175 9.03 -12.68 25.94
#